data_AF-A0A0G1ZD12-F1
#
_entry.id   AF-A0A0G1ZD12-F1
#
_cell.length_a   1.000
_cell.length_b   1.000
_cell.length_c   1.000
_cell.angle_alpha   90.00
_cell.angle_beta   90.00
_cell.angle_gamma   90.00
#
_symmetry.space_group_name_H-M   'P 1'
#
loop_
_entity.id
_entity.type
_entity.pdbx_description
1 polymer ?
#
loop_
_entity_poly.entity_id
_entity_poly.type
_entity_poly.pdbx_seq_one_letter_code
_entity_poly.pdbx_strand_id
1 'polypeptide(L)'
;NPENAHTIKISADALKAHLGHGDTVGACVEENPEKNKAEDNYIKAKDNYEKAKVEHSNALQNQKQEGFGKIMNAYQAKLLKEEYSYREIRDRLANALRGQGQSKVNYSKTMNEYKARLAKENQNYHQRREQLSRAMQVQKSECSKKAMNEYRVKMVKEEEIYRKARNEYYKVTQTKKK
;
A
#
# COMPACT_ATOMS: atom_id res chain seq x y z
N ASN A 1 -24.55 50.80 14.60
CA ASN A 1 -23.68 49.84 15.33
C ASN A 1 -22.35 49.76 14.58
N PRO A 2 -21.29 50.45 15.04
CA PRO A 2 -20.02 50.53 14.32
C PRO A 2 -19.28 49.17 14.22
N GLU A 3 -19.60 48.22 15.11
CA GLU A 3 -19.05 46.85 15.10
C GLU A 3 -19.64 45.96 13.99
N ASN A 4 -20.66 46.43 13.27
CA ASN A 4 -21.39 45.63 12.27
C ASN A 4 -21.57 46.35 10.92
N ALA A 5 -20.49 46.94 10.40
CA ALA A 5 -20.49 47.56 9.08
C ALA A 5 -20.40 46.48 7.98
N HIS A 6 -21.30 46.53 6.99
CA HIS A 6 -21.33 45.59 5.87
C HIS A 6 -21.57 46.31 4.54
N THR A 7 -21.02 45.78 3.46
CA THR A 7 -21.29 46.23 2.09
C THR A 7 -22.47 45.44 1.52
N ILE A 8 -23.49 46.14 1.04
CA ILE A 8 -24.68 45.55 0.44
C ILE A 8 -24.87 46.08 -0.98
N LYS A 9 -25.50 45.29 -1.86
CA LYS A 9 -25.97 45.76 -3.18
C LYS A 9 -27.41 46.20 -3.04
N ILE A 10 -27.71 47.42 -3.46
CA ILE A 10 -29.04 48.03 -3.41
C ILE A 10 -29.46 48.48 -4.81
N SER A 11 -30.76 48.67 -5.03
CA SER A 11 -31.26 49.31 -6.25
C SER A 11 -30.95 50.81 -6.26
N ALA A 12 -30.93 51.42 -7.44
CA ALA A 12 -30.67 52.86 -7.60
C ALA A 12 -31.67 53.72 -6.81
N ASP A 13 -32.94 53.32 -6.77
CA ASP A 13 -34.00 54.04 -6.08
C ASP A 13 -33.83 54.06 -4.55
N ALA A 14 -33.15 53.05 -3.99
CA ALA A 14 -32.88 52.94 -2.57
C ALA A 14 -31.67 53.80 -2.12
N LEU A 15 -30.81 54.22 -3.05
CA LEU A 15 -29.55 54.91 -2.74
C LEU A 15 -29.76 56.18 -1.89
N LYS A 16 -30.80 56.97 -2.21
CA LYS A 16 -31.07 58.22 -1.49
C LYS A 16 -31.36 57.99 0.00
N ALA A 17 -32.07 56.92 0.34
CA ALA A 17 -32.39 56.58 1.72
C ALA A 17 -31.14 56.12 2.50
N HIS A 18 -30.29 55.32 1.85
CA HIS A 18 -29.04 54.84 2.44
C HIS A 18 -28.03 55.96 2.72
N LEU A 19 -27.85 56.90 1.78
CA LEU A 19 -27.01 58.08 2.00
C LEU A 19 -27.53 58.96 3.16
N GLY A 20 -28.86 59.04 3.35
CA GLY A 20 -29.49 59.75 4.45
C GLY A 20 -29.24 59.11 5.83
N HIS A 21 -28.81 57.85 5.88
CA HIS A 21 -28.46 57.12 7.10
C HIS A 21 -26.95 57.10 7.38
N GLY A 22 -26.15 57.82 6.59
CA GLY A 22 -24.69 57.89 6.74
C GLY A 22 -23.93 56.76 6.04
N ASP A 23 -24.59 55.98 5.18
CA ASP A 23 -23.91 55.03 4.30
C ASP A 23 -23.09 55.77 3.23
N THR A 24 -22.10 55.10 2.66
CA THR A 24 -21.25 55.64 1.60
C THR A 24 -21.28 54.74 0.37
N VAL A 25 -21.17 55.35 -0.82
CA VAL A 25 -21.02 54.58 -2.06
C VAL A 25 -19.59 54.08 -2.17
N GLY A 26 -19.43 52.77 -2.27
CA GLY A 26 -18.17 52.11 -2.54
C GLY A 26 -18.21 51.37 -3.88
N ALA A 27 -17.04 51.02 -4.41
CA ALA A 27 -16.96 50.13 -5.56
C ALA A 27 -17.66 48.81 -5.23
N CYS A 28 -18.44 48.28 -6.16
CA CYS A 28 -18.88 46.90 -6.07
C CYS A 28 -17.64 46.01 -6.02
N VAL A 29 -17.54 45.14 -5.02
CA VAL A 29 -16.58 44.04 -5.08
C VAL A 29 -17.06 43.14 -6.22
N GLU A 30 -16.42 43.26 -7.38
CA GLU A 30 -16.58 42.28 -8.43
C GLU A 30 -15.98 40.97 -7.92
N GLU A 31 -16.84 40.03 -7.57
CA GLU A 31 -16.43 38.63 -7.42
C GLU A 31 -15.76 38.23 -8.73
N ASN A 32 -14.47 37.90 -8.68
CA ASN A 32 -13.78 37.40 -9.86
C ASN A 32 -14.12 35.91 -10.02
N PRO A 33 -15.01 35.53 -10.96
CA PRO A 33 -15.43 34.14 -11.12
C PRO A 33 -14.27 33.22 -11.49
N GLU A 34 -13.20 33.74 -12.11
CA GLU A 34 -12.00 32.95 -12.41
C GLU A 34 -11.17 32.67 -11.15
N LYS A 35 -11.11 33.63 -10.21
CA LYS A 35 -10.44 33.44 -8.92
C LYS A 35 -11.17 32.38 -8.10
N ASN A 36 -12.50 32.48 -8.01
CA ASN A 36 -13.31 31.53 -7.25
C ASN A 36 -13.19 30.11 -7.83
N LYS A 37 -13.25 29.95 -9.16
CA LYS A 37 -13.03 28.65 -9.82
C LYS A 37 -11.63 28.08 -9.59
N ALA A 38 -10.59 28.93 -9.65
CA ALA A 38 -9.22 28.49 -9.41
C ALA A 38 -8.99 28.07 -7.94
N GLU A 39 -9.62 28.78 -7.00
CA GLU A 39 -9.61 28.47 -5.57
C GLU A 39 -10.31 27.13 -5.28
N ASP A 40 -11.51 26.94 -5.82
CA ASP A 40 -12.25 25.68 -5.72
C ASP A 40 -11.47 24.50 -6.31
N ASN A 41 -10.84 24.69 -7.46
CA ASN A 41 -10.02 23.65 -8.11
C ASN A 41 -8.77 23.32 -7.29
N TYR A 42 -8.12 24.33 -6.70
CA TYR A 42 -6.96 24.13 -5.83
C TYR A 42 -7.32 23.37 -4.55
N ILE A 43 -8.42 23.74 -3.88
CA ILE A 43 -8.90 23.05 -2.67
C ILE A 43 -9.23 21.59 -2.98
N LYS A 44 -10.01 21.33 -4.05
CA LYS A 44 -10.35 19.96 -4.47
C LYS A 44 -9.11 19.13 -4.80
N ALA A 45 -8.14 19.71 -5.51
CA ALA A 45 -6.91 19.01 -5.86
C ALA A 45 -6.03 18.71 -4.63
N LYS A 46 -6.03 19.61 -3.64
CA LYS A 46 -5.33 19.42 -2.36
C LYS A 46 -5.96 18.28 -1.56
N ASP A 47 -7.29 18.29 -1.41
CA ASP A 47 -8.02 17.26 -0.67
C ASP A 47 -7.83 15.87 -1.31
N ASN A 48 -7.87 15.80 -2.64
CA ASN A 48 -7.62 14.56 -3.38
C ASN A 48 -6.17 14.06 -3.19
N TYR A 49 -5.19 14.95 -3.23
CA TYR A 49 -3.78 14.60 -2.99
C TYR A 49 -3.53 14.10 -1.56
N GLU A 50 -4.12 14.76 -0.55
CA GLU A 50 -4.02 14.35 0.85
C GLU A 50 -4.70 13.00 1.09
N LYS A 51 -5.90 12.80 0.51
CA LYS A 51 -6.61 11.51 0.56
C LYS A 51 -5.81 10.39 -0.10
N ALA A 52 -5.25 10.62 -1.28
CA ALA A 52 -4.41 9.64 -1.98
C ALA A 52 -3.16 9.26 -1.16
N LYS A 53 -2.56 10.21 -0.43
CA LYS A 53 -1.42 9.97 0.45
C LYS A 53 -1.79 9.04 1.63
N VAL A 54 -2.95 9.25 2.24
CA VAL A 54 -3.47 8.40 3.33
C VAL A 54 -3.82 7.01 2.81
N GLU A 55 -4.50 6.92 1.67
CA GLU A 55 -4.84 5.63 1.03
C GLU A 55 -3.59 4.82 0.68
N HIS A 56 -2.54 5.46 0.16
CA HIS A 56 -1.26 4.81 -0.08
C HIS A 56 -0.62 4.25 1.21
N SER A 57 -0.64 5.03 2.30
CA SER A 57 -0.11 4.60 3.60
C SER A 57 -0.87 3.38 4.15
N ASN A 58 -2.20 3.42 4.10
CA ASN A 58 -3.06 2.33 4.58
C ASN A 58 -2.92 1.08 3.71
N ALA A 59 -2.82 1.23 2.39
CA ALA A 59 -2.58 0.12 1.48
C ALA A 59 -1.24 -0.57 1.72
N LEU A 60 -0.18 0.21 1.98
CA LEU A 60 1.13 -0.30 2.35
C LEU A 60 1.07 -1.14 3.64
N GLN A 61 0.26 -0.71 4.61
CA GLN A 61 0.06 -1.39 5.88
C GLN A 61 -0.78 -2.68 5.71
N ASN A 62 -1.89 -2.62 4.97
CA ASN A 62 -2.75 -3.77 4.70
C ASN A 62 -2.02 -4.84 3.87
N GLN A 63 -1.19 -4.45 2.91
CA GLN A 63 -0.37 -5.39 2.15
C GLN A 63 0.66 -6.13 3.05
N LYS A 64 1.29 -5.41 3.98
CA LYS A 64 2.21 -6.01 4.96
C LYS A 64 1.50 -6.98 5.91
N GLN A 65 0.22 -6.79 6.19
CA GLN A 65 -0.54 -7.65 7.10
C GLN A 65 -1.19 -8.84 6.38
N GLU A 66 -1.95 -8.61 5.31
CA GLU A 66 -2.73 -9.67 4.65
C GLU A 66 -1.95 -10.44 3.59
N GLY A 67 -1.18 -9.75 2.74
CA GLY A 67 -0.43 -10.37 1.65
C GLY A 67 0.74 -11.21 2.19
N PHE A 68 1.50 -10.64 3.13
CA PHE A 68 2.58 -11.36 3.80
C PHE A 68 2.06 -12.52 4.66
N GLY A 69 0.95 -12.32 5.39
CA GLY A 69 0.33 -13.38 6.19
C GLY A 69 -0.09 -14.60 5.36
N LYS A 70 -0.68 -14.39 4.17
CA LYS A 70 -1.03 -15.48 3.25
C LYS A 70 0.20 -16.23 2.73
N ILE A 71 1.27 -15.51 2.38
CA ILE A 71 2.54 -16.12 1.93
C ILE A 71 3.17 -16.95 3.06
N MET A 72 3.20 -16.43 4.29
CA MET A 72 3.73 -17.14 5.45
C MET A 72 2.91 -18.39 5.79
N ASN A 73 1.58 -18.32 5.76
CA ASN A 73 0.71 -19.47 5.99
C ASN A 73 0.89 -20.55 4.92
N ALA A 74 1.00 -20.17 3.65
CA ALA A 74 1.27 -21.12 2.56
C ALA A 74 2.65 -21.76 2.67
N TYR A 75 3.67 -21.00 3.09
CA TYR A 75 5.00 -21.51 3.39
C TYR A 75 4.97 -22.52 4.55
N GLN A 76 4.30 -22.18 5.66
CA GLN A 76 4.11 -23.05 6.82
C GLN A 76 3.44 -24.37 6.44
N ALA A 77 2.38 -24.33 5.62
CA ALA A 77 1.67 -25.52 5.16
C ALA A 77 2.55 -26.41 4.27
N LYS A 78 3.40 -25.84 3.41
CA LYS A 78 4.35 -26.59 2.59
C LYS A 78 5.46 -27.22 3.42
N LEU A 79 6.00 -26.51 4.41
CA LEU A 79 6.97 -27.06 5.36
C LEU A 79 6.41 -28.28 6.12
N LEU A 80 5.17 -28.18 6.60
CA LEU A 80 4.52 -29.28 7.32
C LEU A 80 4.35 -30.53 6.43
N LYS A 81 4.03 -30.36 5.14
CA LYS A 81 3.95 -31.47 4.19
C LYS A 81 5.30 -32.14 3.96
N GLU A 82 6.37 -31.36 3.82
CA GLU A 82 7.74 -31.87 3.67
C GLU A 82 8.19 -32.62 4.92
N GLU A 83 7.91 -32.10 6.11
CA GLU A 83 8.22 -32.76 7.39
C GLU A 83 7.42 -34.04 7.62
N TYR A 84 6.17 -34.08 7.17
CA TYR A 84 5.34 -35.28 7.24
C TYR A 84 5.89 -36.37 6.30
N SER A 85 6.20 -36.01 5.06
CA SER A 85 6.78 -36.92 4.07
C SER A 85 8.12 -37.51 4.54
N TYR A 86 9.00 -36.69 5.12
CA TYR A 86 10.27 -37.16 5.68
C TYR A 86 10.06 -38.16 6.84
N ARG A 87 9.09 -37.88 7.73
CA ARG A 87 8.72 -38.79 8.83
C ARG A 87 8.19 -40.12 8.32
N GLU A 88 7.28 -40.12 7.34
CA GLU A 88 6.76 -41.36 6.75
C GLU A 88 7.85 -42.20 6.10
N ILE A 89 8.77 -41.57 5.36
CA ILE A 89 9.89 -42.28 4.72
C ILE A 89 10.80 -42.90 5.79
N ARG A 90 11.11 -42.14 6.85
CA ARG A 90 11.89 -42.63 8.00
C ARG A 90 11.21 -43.82 8.67
N ASP A 91 9.91 -43.77 8.92
CA ASP A 91 9.16 -44.83 9.59
C ASP A 91 9.04 -46.08 8.72
N ARG A 92 8.79 -45.93 7.41
CA ARG A 92 8.78 -47.04 6.46
C ARG A 92 10.12 -47.77 6.42
N LEU A 93 11.21 -47.00 6.36
CA LEU A 93 12.55 -47.58 6.34
C LEU A 93 12.90 -48.25 7.69
N ALA A 94 12.48 -47.67 8.83
CA ALA A 94 12.65 -48.28 10.15
C ALA A 94 11.83 -49.59 10.31
N ASN A 95 10.63 -49.66 9.73
CA ASN A 95 9.79 -50.87 9.74
C ASN A 95 10.35 -51.98 8.86
N ALA A 96 10.87 -51.65 7.68
CA ALA A 96 11.50 -52.62 6.78
C ALA A 96 12.68 -53.36 7.46
N LEU A 97 13.40 -52.68 8.36
CA LEU A 97 14.49 -53.27 9.14
C LEU A 97 14.01 -54.21 10.25
N ARG A 98 12.80 -54.02 10.79
CA ARG A 98 12.23 -54.86 11.85
C ARG A 98 11.64 -56.17 11.33
N GLY A 99 11.26 -56.23 10.05
CA GLY A 99 10.56 -57.37 9.44
C GLY A 99 11.45 -58.49 8.89
N GLN A 100 12.78 -58.42 9.01
CA GLN A 100 13.69 -59.38 8.38
C GLN A 100 14.46 -60.21 9.41
N GLY A 101 14.10 -61.49 9.54
CA GLY A 101 14.92 -62.53 10.18
C GLY A 101 16.18 -62.83 9.37
N GLN A 102 17.13 -61.89 9.32
CA GLN A 102 18.36 -62.00 8.54
C GLN A 102 19.58 -62.32 9.43
N SER A 103 20.49 -63.14 8.89
CA SER A 103 21.82 -63.41 9.43
C SER A 103 22.58 -62.11 9.78
N LYS A 104 23.33 -62.11 10.89
CA LYS A 104 24.07 -60.94 11.45
C LYS A 104 24.94 -60.19 10.42
N VAL A 105 25.53 -60.90 9.44
CA VAL A 105 26.38 -60.30 8.39
C VAL A 105 25.54 -59.56 7.35
N ASN A 106 24.38 -60.11 6.99
CA ASN A 106 23.46 -59.45 6.05
C ASN A 106 22.83 -58.20 6.68
N TYR A 107 22.46 -58.29 7.96
CA TYR A 107 21.93 -57.18 8.76
C TYR A 107 22.88 -55.96 8.80
N SER A 108 24.18 -56.18 8.98
CA SER A 108 25.17 -55.08 8.99
C SER A 108 25.25 -54.33 7.66
N LYS A 109 25.20 -55.06 6.54
CA LYS A 109 25.22 -54.47 5.19
C LYS A 109 23.92 -53.69 4.91
N THR A 110 22.76 -54.27 5.21
CA THR A 110 21.46 -53.58 5.10
C THR A 110 21.37 -52.36 6.02
N MET A 111 21.96 -52.39 7.22
CA MET A 111 22.02 -51.24 8.11
C MET A 111 22.88 -50.09 7.58
N ASN A 112 23.99 -50.38 6.91
CA ASN A 112 24.83 -49.35 6.28
C ASN A 112 24.14 -48.73 5.06
N GLU A 113 23.48 -49.54 4.22
CA GLU A 113 22.67 -49.07 3.09
C GLU A 113 21.47 -48.22 3.56
N TYR A 114 20.82 -48.61 4.68
CA TYR A 114 19.78 -47.81 5.32
C TYR A 114 20.30 -46.46 5.81
N LYS A 115 21.42 -46.42 6.55
CA LYS A 115 22.03 -45.17 7.01
C LYS A 115 22.39 -44.25 5.85
N ALA A 116 22.92 -44.80 4.76
CA ALA A 116 23.24 -44.03 3.56
C ALA A 116 21.98 -43.45 2.89
N ARG A 117 20.90 -44.23 2.77
CA ARG A 117 19.60 -43.75 2.26
C ARG A 117 19.00 -42.66 3.15
N LEU A 118 19.03 -42.85 4.47
CA LEU A 118 18.50 -41.87 5.42
C LEU A 118 19.30 -40.55 5.36
N ALA A 119 20.62 -40.64 5.26
CA ALA A 119 21.48 -39.46 5.12
C ALA A 119 21.20 -38.69 3.82
N LYS A 120 21.00 -39.41 2.70
CA LYS A 120 20.62 -38.79 1.42
C LYS A 120 19.26 -38.12 1.49
N GLU A 121 18.26 -38.77 2.09
CA GLU A 121 16.92 -38.18 2.21
C GLU A 121 16.91 -36.97 3.15
N ASN A 122 17.72 -36.99 4.22
CA ASN A 122 17.90 -35.83 5.09
C ASN A 122 18.54 -34.65 4.32
N GLN A 123 19.55 -34.90 3.49
CA GLN A 123 20.13 -33.87 2.61
C GLN A 123 19.09 -33.32 1.63
N ASN A 124 18.29 -34.17 1.00
CA ASN A 124 17.22 -33.75 0.09
C ASN A 124 16.18 -32.87 0.81
N TYR A 125 15.77 -33.25 2.03
CA TYR A 125 14.84 -32.47 2.85
C TYR A 125 15.38 -31.07 3.16
N HIS A 126 16.66 -30.95 3.55
CA HIS A 126 17.28 -29.65 3.79
C HIS A 126 17.36 -28.80 2.52
N GLN A 127 17.71 -29.40 1.37
CA GLN A 127 17.73 -28.71 0.09
C GLN A 127 16.34 -28.20 -0.32
N ARG A 128 15.30 -29.03 -0.20
CA ARG A 128 13.90 -28.62 -0.48
C ARG A 128 13.45 -27.49 0.43
N ARG A 129 13.79 -27.53 1.72
CA ARG A 129 13.50 -26.44 2.67
C ARG A 129 14.20 -25.14 2.32
N GLU A 130 15.47 -25.19 1.92
CA GLU A 130 16.18 -24.00 1.46
C GLU A 130 15.55 -23.40 0.21
N GLN A 131 15.21 -24.22 -0.79
CA GLN A 131 14.53 -23.77 -2.00
C GLN A 131 13.19 -23.12 -1.68
N LEU A 132 12.42 -23.71 -0.77
CA LEU A 132 11.14 -23.17 -0.30
C LEU A 132 11.31 -21.80 0.38
N SER A 133 12.34 -21.65 1.21
CA SER A 133 12.68 -20.40 1.89
C SER A 133 13.08 -19.31 0.90
N ARG A 134 13.93 -19.63 -0.08
CA ARG A 134 14.34 -18.71 -1.16
C ARG A 134 13.14 -18.26 -2.00
N ALA A 135 12.28 -19.21 -2.40
CA ALA A 135 11.06 -18.91 -3.16
C ALA A 135 10.12 -17.98 -2.39
N MET A 136 9.96 -18.20 -1.07
CA MET A 136 9.17 -17.32 -0.20
C MET A 136 9.76 -15.89 -0.15
N GLN A 137 11.09 -15.75 -0.04
CA GLN A 137 11.75 -14.43 -0.02
C GLN A 137 11.57 -13.69 -1.35
N VAL A 138 11.70 -14.38 -2.48
CA VAL A 138 11.46 -13.80 -3.82
C VAL A 138 10.02 -13.32 -3.93
N GLN A 139 9.04 -14.16 -3.60
CA GLN A 139 7.62 -13.82 -3.67
C GLN A 139 7.26 -12.63 -2.77
N LYS A 140 7.86 -12.56 -1.57
CA LYS A 140 7.73 -11.40 -0.66
C LYS A 140 8.24 -10.11 -1.32
N SER A 141 9.39 -10.18 -1.98
CA SER A 141 10.01 -9.02 -2.64
C SER A 141 9.21 -8.55 -3.87
N GLU A 142 8.67 -9.46 -4.67
CA GLU A 142 7.88 -9.14 -5.86
C GLU A 142 6.54 -8.52 -5.50
N CYS A 143 5.86 -9.08 -4.50
CA CYS A 143 4.60 -8.52 -3.99
C CYS A 143 4.82 -7.08 -3.52
N SER A 144 5.88 -6.82 -2.75
CA SER A 144 6.23 -5.48 -2.29
C SER A 144 6.52 -4.52 -3.45
N LYS A 145 7.27 -4.95 -4.48
CA LYS A 145 7.59 -4.10 -5.65
C LYS A 145 6.36 -3.73 -6.48
N LYS A 146 5.46 -4.68 -6.74
CA LYS A 146 4.29 -4.45 -7.60
C LYS A 146 3.34 -3.42 -7.00
N ALA A 147 2.99 -3.57 -5.73
CA ALA A 147 2.09 -2.62 -5.05
C ALA A 147 2.73 -1.23 -4.94
N MET A 148 4.00 -1.14 -4.53
CA MET A 148 4.71 0.13 -4.46
C MET A 148 4.71 0.88 -5.81
N ASN A 149 4.80 0.16 -6.93
CA ASN A 149 4.81 0.80 -8.25
C ASN A 149 3.43 1.33 -8.67
N GLU A 150 2.35 0.56 -8.45
CA GLU A 150 0.98 0.99 -8.78
C GLU A 150 0.57 2.25 -7.99
N TYR A 151 0.89 2.29 -6.69
CA TYR A 151 0.60 3.45 -5.87
C TYR A 151 1.53 4.64 -6.17
N ARG A 152 2.81 4.41 -6.47
CA ARG A 152 3.72 5.47 -6.91
C ARG A 152 3.20 6.15 -8.18
N VAL A 153 2.70 5.39 -9.15
CA VAL A 153 2.12 5.94 -10.39
C VAL A 153 0.87 6.79 -10.09
N LYS A 154 -0.01 6.35 -9.17
CA LYS A 154 -1.17 7.14 -8.73
C LYS A 154 -0.76 8.44 -8.03
N MET A 155 0.19 8.35 -7.08
CA MET A 155 0.68 9.52 -6.34
C MET A 155 1.30 10.58 -7.25
N VAL A 156 2.10 10.18 -8.24
CA VAL A 156 2.71 11.10 -9.21
C VAL A 156 1.64 11.86 -10.01
N LYS A 157 0.56 11.18 -10.40
CA LYS A 157 -0.56 11.82 -11.12
C LYS A 157 -1.29 12.84 -10.25
N GLU A 158 -1.63 12.47 -9.01
CA GLU A 158 -2.33 13.37 -8.08
C GLU A 158 -1.46 14.59 -7.69
N GLU A 159 -0.15 14.38 -7.51
CA GLU A 159 0.80 15.47 -7.24
C GLU A 159 0.89 16.46 -8.42
N GLU A 160 0.87 15.95 -9.65
CA GLU A 160 0.89 16.78 -10.85
C GLU A 160 -0.39 17.63 -10.98
N ILE A 161 -1.55 17.03 -10.68
CA ILE A 161 -2.85 17.73 -10.66
C ILE A 161 -2.84 18.83 -9.60
N TYR A 162 -2.42 18.51 -8.37
CA TYR A 162 -2.29 19.48 -7.29
C TYR A 162 -1.35 20.64 -7.66
N ARG A 163 -0.19 20.33 -8.26
CA ARG A 163 0.78 21.34 -8.68
C ARG A 163 0.22 22.26 -9.77
N LYS A 164 -0.52 21.73 -10.76
CA LYS A 164 -1.16 22.52 -11.81
C LYS A 164 -2.22 23.47 -11.22
N ALA A 165 -3.14 22.95 -10.41
CA ALA A 165 -4.19 23.73 -9.78
C ALA A 165 -3.64 24.85 -8.88
N ARG A 166 -2.60 24.54 -8.09
CA ARG A 166 -1.89 25.52 -7.25
C ARG A 166 -1.26 26.63 -8.09
N ASN A 167 -0.60 26.29 -9.21
CA ASN A 167 0.04 27.28 -10.06
C ASN A 167 -0.98 28.19 -10.75
N GLU A 168 -2.14 27.65 -11.16
CA GLU A 168 -3.25 28.43 -11.71
C GLU A 168 -3.82 29.39 -10.67
N TYR A 169 -4.07 28.92 -9.45
CA TYR A 169 -4.49 29.76 -8.33
C TYR A 169 -3.51 30.91 -8.06
N TYR A 170 -2.19 30.65 -8.02
CA TYR A 170 -1.21 31.71 -7.82
C TYR A 170 -1.13 32.69 -8.99
N LYS A 171 -1.33 32.24 -10.23
CA LYS A 171 -1.36 33.13 -11.41
C LYS A 171 -2.52 34.13 -11.32
N VAL A 172 -3.73 33.67 -11.00
CA VAL A 172 -4.92 34.53 -10.94
C VAL A 172 -4.96 35.42 -9.69
N THR A 173 -4.22 35.06 -8.63
CA THR A 173 -4.13 35.85 -7.40
C THR A 173 -2.99 36.88 -7.43
N GLN A 174 -1.91 36.64 -8.19
CA GLN A 174 -0.79 37.58 -8.33
C GLN A 174 -0.97 38.64 -9.43
N THR A 175 -1.93 38.50 -10.34
CA THR A 175 -2.20 39.48 -11.41
C THR A 175 -2.82 40.82 -10.97
N LYS A 176 -3.09 41.04 -9.67
CA LYS A 176 -3.60 42.33 -9.12
C LYS A 176 -2.57 43.11 -8.27
N LYS A 177 -1.29 43.09 -8.65
CA LYS A 177 -0.27 44.04 -8.15
C LYS A 177 0.38 44.79 -9.32
N LYS A 178 -0.39 45.58 -10.06
CA LYS A 178 0.10 46.67 -10.91
C LYS A 178 -0.94 47.77 -10.95
#